data_AF-A0A7Y2XGQ4-F1
#
_entry.id   AF-A0A7Y2XGQ4-F1
#
_cell.length_a   1.000
_cell.length_b   1.000
_cell.length_c   1.000
_cell.angle_alpha   90.00
_cell.angle_beta   90.00
_cell.angle_gamma   90.00
#
_symmetry.space_group_name_H-M   'P 1'
#
loop_
_entity.id
_entity.type
_entity.pdbx_description
1 polymer ?
#
loop_
_entity_poly.entity_id
_entity_poly.type
_entity_poly.pdbx_seq_one_letter_code
_entity_poly.pdbx_strand_id
1 'polypeptide(L)'
;MPQAKKKSKSAIPEGNQIAHRLSESFFILTMLLAVYLVACLVTYDPTDPGPFNPVASEQVSNAGRLLGAWLANVSLFLTGYLAYTLPVVLVY
;
A
#
# COMPACT_ATOMS: atom_id res chain seq x y z
N MET A 1 34.28 -25.69 -47.43
CA MET A 1 33.86 -24.34 -46.95
C MET A 1 32.35 -24.26 -47.06
N PRO A 2 31.57 -23.56 -46.20
CA PRO A 2 31.67 -23.23 -44.78
C PRO A 2 30.50 -23.83 -43.96
N GLN A 3 30.66 -24.04 -42.65
CA GLN A 3 29.58 -24.51 -41.77
C GLN A 3 28.61 -23.38 -41.39
N ALA A 4 27.31 -23.60 -41.61
CA ALA A 4 26.24 -22.73 -41.15
C ALA A 4 26.05 -22.90 -39.63
N LYS A 5 26.61 -21.97 -38.84
CA LYS A 5 26.36 -21.88 -37.39
C LYS A 5 24.89 -21.49 -37.16
N LYS A 6 24.07 -22.46 -36.72
CA LYS A 6 22.75 -22.18 -36.13
C LYS A 6 22.95 -21.33 -34.87
N LYS A 7 22.56 -20.06 -34.95
CA LYS A 7 22.56 -19.11 -33.84
C LYS A 7 21.54 -19.62 -32.80
N SER A 8 22.06 -20.11 -31.67
CA SER A 8 21.25 -20.45 -30.50
C SER A 8 20.46 -19.20 -30.11
N LYS A 9 19.12 -19.28 -30.22
CA LYS A 9 18.21 -18.34 -29.56
C LYS A 9 18.52 -18.48 -28.09
N SER A 10 19.18 -17.49 -27.49
CA SER A 10 19.34 -17.41 -26.04
C SER A 10 17.94 -17.40 -25.43
N ALA A 11 17.51 -18.54 -24.91
CA ALA A 11 16.37 -18.60 -24.01
C ALA A 11 16.73 -17.70 -22.83
N ILE A 12 16.10 -16.53 -22.80
CA ILE A 12 16.14 -15.64 -21.64
C ILE A 12 15.55 -16.48 -20.49
N PRO A 13 16.17 -16.50 -19.30
CA PRO A 13 15.64 -17.29 -18.19
C PRO A 13 14.25 -16.74 -17.82
N GLU A 14 13.19 -17.44 -18.22
CA GLU A 14 11.79 -17.00 -18.03
C GLU A 14 11.42 -16.88 -16.54
N GLY A 15 12.18 -17.53 -15.65
CA GLY A 15 12.01 -17.43 -14.20
C GLY A 15 12.20 -16.02 -13.63
N ASN A 16 13.01 -15.16 -14.27
CA ASN A 16 13.27 -13.81 -13.75
C ASN A 16 12.16 -12.81 -14.12
N GLN A 17 11.43 -13.06 -15.21
CA GLN A 17 10.40 -12.14 -15.69
C GLN A 17 9.18 -12.13 -14.77
N ILE A 18 8.76 -13.29 -14.26
CA ILE A 18 7.64 -13.41 -13.32
C ILE A 18 7.98 -12.68 -12.01
N ALA A 19 9.19 -12.88 -11.49
CA ALA A 19 9.66 -12.18 -10.30
C ALA A 19 9.68 -10.66 -10.49
N HIS A 20 10.20 -10.18 -11.62
CA HIS A 20 10.19 -8.74 -11.93
C HIS A 20 8.76 -8.17 -12.03
N ARG A 21 7.84 -8.87 -12.69
CA ARG A 21 6.44 -8.44 -12.83
C ARG A 21 5.71 -8.43 -11.49
N LEU A 22 6.02 -9.39 -10.61
CA LEU A 22 5.46 -9.46 -9.26
C LEU A 22 5.99 -8.30 -8.40
N SER A 23 7.29 -8.01 -8.46
CA SER A 23 7.88 -6.87 -7.75
C SER A 23 7.32 -5.53 -8.25
N GLU A 24 7.13 -5.38 -9.55
CA GLU A 24 6.51 -4.19 -10.16
C GLU A 24 5.07 -4.00 -9.66
N SER A 25 4.28 -5.08 -9.64
CA SER A 25 2.90 -5.05 -9.14
C SER A 25 2.84 -4.78 -7.64
N PHE A 26 3.76 -5.38 -6.87
CA PHE A 26 3.88 -5.15 -5.43
C PHE A 26 4.19 -3.68 -5.13
N PHE A 27 5.13 -3.07 -5.85
CA PHE A 27 5.46 -1.65 -5.70
C PHE A 27 4.27 -0.73 -6.00
N ILE A 28 3.49 -1.03 -7.04
CA ILE A 28 2.27 -0.27 -7.35
C ILE A 28 1.23 -0.43 -6.24
N LEU A 29 1.05 -1.65 -5.73
CA LEU A 29 0.12 -1.92 -4.63
C LEU A 29 0.53 -1.20 -3.33
N THR A 30 1.81 -1.21 -2.97
CA THR A 30 2.30 -0.50 -1.78
C THR A 30 2.15 1.01 -1.94
N MET A 31 2.42 1.55 -3.14
CA MET A 31 2.19 2.96 -3.47
C MET A 31 0.72 3.35 -3.30
N LEU A 32 -0.20 2.55 -3.84
CA LEU A 32 -1.64 2.78 -3.70
C LEU A 32 -2.09 2.70 -2.24
N LEU A 33 -1.58 1.71 -1.50
CA LEU A 33 -1.88 1.55 -0.08
C LEU A 33 -1.39 2.74 0.73
N ALA A 34 -0.20 3.26 0.43
CA ALA A 34 0.35 4.44 1.08
C ALA A 34 -0.51 5.68 0.82
N VAL A 35 -0.92 5.92 -0.42
CA VAL A 35 -1.84 7.04 -0.76
C VAL A 35 -3.18 6.88 -0.03
N TYR A 36 -3.73 5.66 0.00
CA TYR A 36 -4.94 5.35 0.75
C TYR A 36 -4.75 5.65 2.25
N LEU A 37 -3.62 5.26 2.83
CA LEU A 37 -3.31 5.51 4.24
C LEU A 37 -3.23 7.02 4.53
N VAL A 38 -2.55 7.79 3.68
CA VAL A 38 -2.50 9.26 3.80
C VAL A 38 -3.91 9.84 3.78
N ALA A 39 -4.75 9.44 2.82
CA ALA A 39 -6.11 9.94 2.73
C ALA A 39 -6.90 9.64 4.01
N CYS A 40 -6.76 8.44 4.57
CA CYS A 40 -7.41 8.04 5.82
C CYS A 40 -6.90 8.86 7.02
N LEU A 41 -5.59 9.13 7.12
CA LEU A 41 -5.02 9.91 8.21
C LEU A 41 -5.39 11.39 8.14
N VAL A 42 -5.34 11.99 6.94
CA VAL A 42 -5.65 13.41 6.74
C VAL A 42 -7.14 13.69 6.96
N THR A 43 -8.01 12.72 6.66
CA THR A 43 -9.47 12.83 6.86
C THR A 43 -9.95 12.18 8.16
N TYR A 44 -9.04 11.88 9.09
CA TYR A 44 -9.41 11.33 10.39
C TYR A 44 -10.18 12.37 11.21
N ASP A 45 -11.38 12.00 11.65
CA ASP A 45 -12.15 12.79 12.60
C ASP A 45 -12.28 12.06 13.95
N PRO A 46 -12.12 12.72 15.10
CA PRO A 46 -12.28 12.11 16.43
C PRO A 46 -13.70 11.56 16.69
N THR A 47 -14.70 12.02 15.95
CA THR A 47 -16.08 11.51 16.03
C THR A 47 -16.29 10.25 15.20
N ASP A 48 -15.33 9.85 14.36
CA ASP A 48 -15.43 8.62 13.59
C ASP A 48 -15.35 7.39 14.51
N PRO A 49 -16.13 6.33 14.22
CA PRO A 49 -16.10 5.11 15.00
C PRO A 49 -14.76 4.39 14.87
N GLY A 50 -14.15 4.04 16.00
CA GLY A 50 -12.85 3.38 16.05
C GLY A 50 -12.73 2.35 17.17
N PRO A 51 -11.76 1.43 17.11
CA PRO A 51 -11.56 0.41 18.15
C PRO A 51 -11.35 0.99 19.54
N PHE A 52 -10.71 2.16 19.60
CA PHE A 52 -10.38 2.85 20.85
C PHE A 52 -11.33 4.02 21.16
N ASN A 53 -12.24 4.35 20.25
CA ASN A 53 -13.23 5.41 20.40
C ASN A 53 -14.63 4.84 20.10
N PRO A 54 -15.44 4.51 21.13
CA PRO A 54 -16.77 3.94 20.94
C PRO A 54 -17.81 4.98 20.49
N VAL A 55 -17.38 6.15 20.00
CA VAL A 55 -18.27 7.17 19.44
C VAL A 55 -18.87 6.59 18.16
N ALA A 56 -20.10 6.12 18.26
CA ALA A 56 -20.88 5.70 17.12
C ALA A 56 -21.42 6.95 16.42
N SER A 57 -20.63 7.56 15.54
CA SER A 57 -21.18 8.54 14.60
C SER A 57 -22.07 7.82 13.59
N GLU A 58 -23.28 8.35 13.36
CA GLU A 58 -24.17 7.87 12.29
C GLU A 58 -23.54 7.99 10.90
N GLN A 59 -22.56 8.88 10.74
CA GLN A 59 -21.85 9.10 9.49
C GLN A 59 -20.34 9.14 9.69
N VAL A 60 -19.66 8.22 9.00
CA VAL A 60 -18.19 8.18 8.95
C VAL A 60 -17.72 9.23 7.96
N SER A 61 -16.95 10.22 8.43
CA SER A 61 -16.43 11.33 7.64
C SER A 61 -15.15 10.93 6.88
N ASN A 62 -14.44 9.91 7.35
CA ASN A 62 -13.21 9.43 6.75
C ASN A 62 -13.37 9.02 5.27
N ALA A 63 -12.41 9.42 4.43
CA ALA A 63 -12.40 9.06 3.00
C ALA A 63 -12.32 7.55 2.77
N GLY A 64 -11.65 6.81 3.65
CA GLY A 64 -11.61 5.34 3.66
C GLY A 64 -12.81 4.68 4.34
N ARG A 65 -13.86 5.46 4.65
CA ARG A 65 -15.07 5.01 5.37
C ARG A 65 -14.68 4.35 6.70
N LEU A 66 -15.43 3.33 7.13
CA LEU A 66 -15.20 2.64 8.40
C LEU A 66 -13.79 2.02 8.51
N LEU A 67 -13.29 1.43 7.42
CA LEU A 67 -11.95 0.82 7.39
C LEU A 67 -10.85 1.87 7.55
N GLY A 68 -10.98 3.00 6.86
CA GLY A 68 -10.04 4.12 6.96
C GLY A 68 -10.04 4.77 8.34
N ALA A 69 -11.23 5.00 8.90
CA ALA A 69 -11.40 5.50 10.26
C ALA A 69 -10.74 4.59 11.29
N TRP A 70 -10.97 3.27 11.18
CA TRP A 70 -10.35 2.28 12.05
C TRP A 70 -8.83 2.29 11.95
N LEU A 71 -8.30 2.27 10.73
CA LEU A 71 -6.87 2.23 10.47
C LEU A 71 -6.19 3.49 11.00
N ALA A 72 -6.72 4.67 10.68
CA ALA A 72 -6.23 5.94 11.19
C ALA A 72 -6.30 6.02 12.72
N ASN A 73 -7.41 5.57 13.33
CA ASN A 73 -7.57 5.54 14.78
C ASN A 73 -6.50 4.68 15.46
N VAL A 74 -6.22 3.48 14.92
CA VAL A 74 -5.19 2.58 15.47
C VAL A 74 -3.79 3.17 15.26
N SER A 75 -3.48 3.66 14.05
CA SER A 75 -2.18 4.24 13.75
C SER A 75 -1.88 5.46 14.62
N LEU A 76 -2.84 6.38 14.76
CA LEU A 76 -2.72 7.57 15.61
C LEU A 76 -2.68 7.19 17.10
N PHE A 77 -3.41 6.16 17.54
CA PHE A 77 -3.37 5.72 18.92
C PHE A 77 -2.02 5.09 19.30
N LEU A 78 -1.43 4.26 18.43
CA LEU A 78 -0.15 3.60 18.70
C LEU A 78 1.04 4.55 18.58
N THR A 79 1.02 5.44 17.58
CA THR A 79 2.22 6.21 17.18
C THR A 79 2.05 7.72 17.28
N GLY A 80 0.83 8.22 17.51
CA GLY A 80 0.54 9.65 17.51
C GLY A 80 0.85 10.29 16.16
N TYR A 81 1.44 11.48 16.18
CA TYR A 81 1.86 12.20 14.97
C TYR A 81 2.90 11.46 14.13
N LEU A 82 3.57 10.43 14.66
CA LEU A 82 4.45 9.59 13.84
C LEU A 82 3.65 8.75 12.82
N ALA A 83 2.33 8.60 12.98
CA ALA A 83 1.49 7.87 12.03
C ALA A 83 1.62 8.43 10.60
N TYR A 84 1.85 9.74 10.45
CA TYR A 84 2.02 10.40 9.16
C TYR A 84 3.29 9.97 8.41
N THR A 85 4.25 9.32 9.08
CA THR A 85 5.44 8.76 8.41
C THR A 85 5.23 7.32 7.94
N LEU A 86 4.20 6.62 8.42
CA LEU A 86 3.89 5.25 7.99
C LEU A 86 3.69 5.09 6.47
N PRO A 87 2.99 6.00 5.76
CA PRO A 87 2.91 5.93 4.30
C PRO A 87 4.28 6.00 3.62
N VAL A 88 5.19 6.80 4.16
CA VAL A 88 6.54 6.95 3.61
C VAL A 88 7.34 5.66 3.81
N VAL A 89 7.22 5.05 5.00
CA VAL A 89 7.86 3.76 5.31
C VAL A 89 7.28 2.61 4.48
N LEU A 90 6.00 2.68 4.09
CA LEU A 90 5.36 1.65 3.25
C LEU A 90 5.84 1.65 1.79
N VAL A 91 6.28 2.81 1.28
CA VAL A 91 6.74 2.95 -0.11
C VAL A 91 8.24 2.68 -0.25
N TYR A 92 9.00 2.87 0.82
CA TYR A 92 10.46 2.73 0.84
C TYR A 92 10.90 1.29 1.12
#